data_AF-A0A357C805-F1
#
_entry.id   AF-A0A357C805-F1
#
_cell.length_a   1.000
_cell.length_b   1.000
_cell.length_c   1.000
_cell.angle_alpha   90.00
_cell.angle_beta   90.00
_cell.angle_gamma   90.00
#
_symmetry.space_group_name_H-M   'P 1'
#
loop_
_entity.id
_entity.type
_entity.pdbx_description
1 polymer ?
#
loop_
_entity_poly.entity_id
_entity_poly.type
_entity_poly.pdbx_seq_one_letter_code
_entity_poly.pdbx_strand_id
1 'polypeptide(L)'
;MNNKIANILKDQISDLTWIDKIAGLVQTLNFRQKTGDNITEKSYPISCDISEDACLKGAYQDLCPNSKKKSILYFEDKGVVLDRMEGNRMYYVSSLRLVCWLNLQLIQDEGCIKDVTGCGTSGDYVIEVIKKFNYVPFDVGGLYMIMIQPPSQVERSVEIFSKYSYNEEALQYLLFPFDYFSLDIETRFTIPCLT
;
A
#
# COMPACT_ATOMS: atom_id res chain seq x y z
N MET A 1 9.62 12.01 4.50
CA MET A 1 8.41 12.41 5.24
C MET A 1 7.28 11.40 5.01
N ASN A 2 6.97 11.09 3.74
CA ASN A 2 5.97 10.08 3.39
C ASN A 2 6.18 8.70 4.02
N ASN A 3 7.44 8.26 4.24
CA ASN A 3 7.67 7.00 4.96
C ASN A 3 7.06 7.00 6.38
N LYS A 4 7.17 8.12 7.11
CA LYS A 4 6.58 8.23 8.46
C LYS A 4 5.05 8.20 8.40
N ILE A 5 4.44 8.93 7.48
CA ILE A 5 2.98 8.94 7.31
C ILE A 5 2.47 7.56 6.89
N ALA A 6 3.13 6.91 5.91
CA ALA A 6 2.77 5.56 5.47
C ALA A 6 2.83 4.55 6.61
N ASN A 7 3.84 4.64 7.50
CA ASN A 7 3.91 3.77 8.68
C ASN A 7 2.80 4.05 9.70
N ILE A 8 2.43 5.32 9.93
CA ILE A 8 1.27 5.66 10.77
C ILE A 8 -0.03 5.07 10.20
N LEU A 9 -0.25 5.21 8.89
CA LEU A 9 -1.44 4.68 8.21
C LEU A 9 -1.46 3.15 8.22
N LYS A 10 -0.31 2.51 8.00
CA LYS A 10 -0.11 1.06 8.10
C LYS A 10 -0.54 0.55 9.47
N ASP A 11 -0.07 1.19 10.54
CA ASP A 11 -0.33 0.73 11.90
C ASP A 11 -1.84 0.77 12.22
N GLN A 12 -2.57 1.77 11.69
CA GLN A 12 -4.03 1.90 11.85
C GLN A 12 -4.84 0.77 11.20
N ILE A 13 -4.32 0.16 10.13
CA ILE A 13 -5.04 -0.89 9.38
C ILE A 13 -4.45 -2.28 9.59
N SER A 14 -3.32 -2.40 10.30
CA SER A 14 -2.56 -3.65 10.48
C SER A 14 -3.29 -4.76 11.23
N ASP A 15 -4.38 -4.44 11.93
CA ASP A 15 -5.19 -5.38 12.73
C ASP A 15 -6.36 -6.01 11.95
N LEU A 16 -6.53 -5.65 10.67
CA LEU A 16 -7.55 -6.25 9.81
C LEU A 16 -7.23 -7.73 9.54
N THR A 17 -8.19 -8.61 9.83
CA THR A 17 -7.97 -10.07 9.87
C THR A 17 -7.69 -10.71 8.51
N TRP A 18 -8.09 -10.05 7.43
CA TRP A 18 -7.83 -10.50 6.06
C TRP A 18 -6.47 -10.05 5.52
N ILE A 19 -5.71 -9.25 6.29
CA ILE A 19 -4.37 -8.78 5.93
C ILE A 19 -3.31 -9.82 6.29
N ASP A 20 -2.70 -10.40 5.26
CA ASP A 20 -1.56 -11.33 5.44
C ASP A 20 -0.22 -10.60 5.44
N LYS A 21 -0.05 -9.65 4.52
CA LYS A 21 1.16 -8.84 4.39
C LYS A 21 0.82 -7.38 4.17
N ILE A 22 1.44 -6.53 4.97
CA ILE A 22 1.37 -5.08 4.81
C ILE A 22 2.76 -4.48 4.95
N ALA A 23 3.10 -3.57 4.03
CA ALA A 23 4.29 -2.74 4.12
C ALA A 23 3.89 -1.26 4.27
N GLY A 24 4.81 -0.47 4.84
CA GLY A 24 4.70 0.98 4.83
C GLY A 24 4.97 1.52 3.43
N LEU A 25 5.88 2.49 3.33
CA LEU A 25 6.29 3.00 2.02
C LEU A 25 7.12 1.95 1.27
N VAL A 26 6.84 1.77 -0.01
CA VAL A 26 7.66 0.94 -0.91
C VAL A 26 8.43 1.76 -1.92
N GLN A 27 9.55 1.20 -2.36
CA GLN A 27 10.32 1.66 -3.49
C GLN A 27 10.40 0.56 -4.55
N THR A 28 10.54 0.98 -5.81
CA THR A 28 10.73 0.04 -6.92
C THR A 28 12.19 -0.36 -7.00
N LEU A 29 12.48 -1.65 -6.84
CA LEU A 29 13.80 -2.21 -7.12
C LEU A 29 13.80 -2.92 -8.48
N ASN A 30 14.77 -2.58 -9.32
CA ASN A 30 14.96 -3.18 -10.64
C ASN A 30 16.10 -4.19 -10.61
N PHE A 31 15.86 -5.40 -11.10
CA PHE A 31 16.85 -6.46 -11.25
C PHE A 31 16.96 -6.90 -12.71
N ARG A 32 18.18 -7.21 -13.14
CA ARG A 32 18.42 -7.86 -14.43
C ARG A 32 18.52 -9.36 -14.22
N GLN A 33 17.52 -10.10 -14.71
CA GLN A 33 17.53 -11.56 -14.70
C GLN A 33 17.97 -12.08 -16.08
N LYS A 34 19.03 -12.87 -16.10
CA LYS A 34 19.49 -13.56 -17.31
C LYS A 34 18.81 -14.93 -17.40
N THR A 35 18.02 -15.14 -18.46
CA THR A 35 17.40 -16.43 -18.79
C THR A 35 17.92 -16.87 -20.15
N GLY A 36 18.89 -17.79 -20.17
CA GLY A 36 19.62 -18.13 -21.39
C GLY A 36 20.45 -16.94 -21.90
N ASP A 37 20.27 -16.57 -23.17
CA ASP A 37 20.93 -15.40 -23.77
C ASP A 37 20.15 -14.09 -23.59
N ASN A 38 18.91 -14.15 -23.10
CA ASN A 38 18.07 -12.97 -22.90
C ASN A 38 18.24 -12.39 -21.50
N ILE A 39 18.44 -11.07 -21.43
CA ILE A 39 18.43 -10.30 -20.19
C ILE A 39 17.04 -9.65 -20.09
N THR A 40 16.26 -10.05 -19.08
CA THR A 40 14.98 -9.42 -18.76
C THR A 40 15.14 -8.56 -17.51
N GLU A 41 14.67 -7.32 -17.58
CA GLU A 41 14.61 -6.43 -16.41
C GLU A 41 13.29 -6.66 -15.68
N LYS A 42 13.36 -6.83 -14.36
CA LYS A 42 12.20 -7.07 -13.49
C LYS A 42 12.15 -6.05 -12.36
N SER A 43 10.98 -5.49 -12.13
CA SER A 43 10.73 -4.46 -11.12
C SER A 43 9.82 -4.99 -10.01
N TYR A 44 10.19 -4.77 -8.75
CA TYR A 44 9.43 -5.26 -7.59
C TYR A 44 9.22 -4.16 -6.55
N PRO A 45 8.07 -4.13 -5.84
CA PRO A 45 7.90 -3.28 -4.67
C PRO A 45 8.66 -3.86 -3.49
N ILE A 46 9.50 -3.04 -2.87
CA ILE A 46 10.25 -3.41 -1.67
C ILE A 46 9.97 -2.39 -0.59
N SER A 47 9.66 -2.88 0.61
CA SER A 47 9.46 -2.00 1.76
C SER A 47 10.76 -1.29 2.13
N CYS A 48 10.66 0.01 2.41
CA CYS A 48 11.75 0.83 2.91
C CYS A 48 12.33 0.35 4.26
N ASP A 49 11.63 -0.53 4.97
CA ASP A 49 12.01 -1.00 6.31
C ASP A 49 12.79 -2.34 6.28
N ILE A 50 13.08 -2.89 5.09
CA ILE A 50 13.81 -4.16 4.92
C ILE A 50 15.32 -3.89 4.88
N SER A 51 16.11 -4.69 5.61
CA SER A 51 17.58 -4.62 5.55
C SER A 51 18.12 -5.18 4.23
N GLU A 52 19.29 -4.70 3.80
CA GLU A 52 19.96 -5.20 2.58
C GLU A 52 20.14 -6.73 2.59
N ASP A 53 20.53 -7.30 3.74
CA ASP A 53 20.69 -8.74 3.91
C ASP A 53 19.37 -9.52 3.71
N ALA A 54 18.25 -8.97 4.17
CA ALA A 54 16.95 -9.59 3.98
C ALA A 54 16.49 -9.48 2.52
N CYS A 55 16.79 -8.37 1.86
CA CYS A 55 16.55 -8.19 0.43
C CYS A 55 17.30 -9.25 -0.40
N LEU A 56 18.61 -9.45 -0.13
CA LEU A 56 19.43 -10.46 -0.81
C LEU A 56 18.94 -11.90 -0.58
N LYS A 57 18.26 -12.16 0.54
CA LYS A 57 17.68 -13.47 0.88
C LYS A 57 16.29 -13.73 0.25
N GLY A 58 15.79 -12.81 -0.57
CA GLY A 58 14.52 -13.01 -1.30
C GLY A 58 13.33 -12.19 -0.81
N ALA A 59 13.51 -11.31 0.18
CA ALA A 59 12.40 -10.52 0.74
C ALA A 59 11.74 -9.57 -0.29
N TYR A 60 12.37 -9.34 -1.45
CA TYR A 60 11.78 -8.58 -2.56
C TYR A 60 10.51 -9.25 -3.15
N GLN A 61 10.29 -10.55 -2.90
CA GLN A 61 9.08 -11.25 -3.33
C GLN A 61 7.94 -11.18 -2.31
N ASP A 62 8.18 -10.64 -1.11
CA ASP A 62 7.20 -10.66 -0.03
C ASP A 62 5.97 -9.79 -0.31
N LEU A 63 6.12 -8.79 -1.17
CA LEU A 63 5.03 -7.90 -1.60
C LEU A 63 4.50 -8.25 -3.01
N CYS A 64 4.96 -9.36 -3.59
CA CYS A 64 4.43 -9.85 -4.85
C CYS A 64 3.18 -10.72 -4.62
N PRO A 65 2.11 -10.52 -5.42
CA PRO A 65 0.94 -11.40 -5.45
C PRO A 65 1.32 -12.89 -5.47
N ASN A 66 0.68 -13.69 -4.61
CA ASN A 66 0.93 -15.12 -4.49
C ASN A 66 -0.34 -15.82 -4.01
N SER A 67 -0.71 -16.93 -4.64
CA SER A 67 -1.89 -17.73 -4.31
C SER A 67 -1.90 -18.28 -2.88
N LYS A 68 -0.76 -18.27 -2.18
CA LYS A 68 -0.64 -18.68 -0.75
C LYS A 68 -0.97 -17.56 0.24
N LYS A 69 -1.18 -16.32 -0.22
CA LYS A 69 -1.48 -15.16 0.63
C LYS A 69 -2.93 -14.72 0.41
N LYS A 70 -3.61 -14.33 1.47
CA LYS A 70 -4.95 -13.73 1.46
C LYS A 70 -4.94 -12.35 0.84
N SER A 71 -3.98 -11.53 1.24
CA SER A 71 -3.86 -10.18 0.72
C SER A 71 -2.46 -9.59 0.92
N ILE A 72 -2.16 -8.59 0.11
CA ILE A 72 -0.92 -7.84 0.16
C ILE A 72 -1.25 -6.36 0.00
N LEU A 73 -0.77 -5.55 0.94
CA LEU A 73 -0.97 -4.11 0.96
C LEU A 73 0.36 -3.39 1.06
N TYR A 74 0.47 -2.25 0.38
CA TYR A 74 1.62 -1.36 0.51
C TYR A 74 1.29 0.07 0.10
N PHE A 75 2.10 1.03 0.53
CA PHE A 75 1.95 2.44 0.16
C PHE A 75 3.01 2.86 -0.87
N GLU A 76 2.57 3.43 -1.98
CA GLU A 76 3.43 4.11 -2.93
C GLU A 76 3.54 5.61 -2.61
N ASP A 77 4.71 6.17 -2.88
CA ASP A 77 4.97 7.59 -2.76
C ASP A 77 4.33 8.37 -3.94
N LYS A 78 3.52 9.39 -3.64
CA LYS A 78 3.00 10.37 -4.61
C LYS A 78 3.53 11.79 -4.36
N GLY A 79 4.49 11.93 -3.44
CA GLY A 79 5.16 13.18 -3.14
C GLY A 79 4.67 13.87 -1.87
N VAL A 80 5.44 14.88 -1.47
CA VAL A 80 5.11 15.81 -0.38
C VAL A 80 5.29 17.22 -0.90
N VAL A 81 4.30 18.07 -0.68
CA VAL A 81 4.37 19.49 -1.04
C VAL A 81 4.25 20.35 0.22
N LEU A 82 5.01 21.43 0.25
CA LEU A 82 4.81 22.50 1.22
C LEU A 82 3.58 23.30 0.79
N ASP A 83 2.56 23.34 1.64
CA ASP A 83 1.32 24.10 1.39
C ASP A 83 1.53 25.58 1.73
N ARG A 84 1.94 25.85 2.98
CA ARG A 84 2.18 27.21 3.46
C ARG A 84 3.12 27.25 4.66
N MET A 85 3.64 28.44 4.94
CA MET A 85 4.39 28.74 6.16
C MET A 85 3.68 29.84 6.93
N GLU A 86 3.52 29.66 8.25
CA GLU A 86 2.88 30.65 9.13
C GLU A 86 3.67 30.75 10.43
N GLY A 87 4.31 31.90 10.65
CA GLY A 87 5.24 32.08 11.76
C GLY A 87 6.31 30.99 11.78
N ASN A 88 6.38 30.24 12.88
CA ASN A 88 7.36 29.18 13.10
C ASN A 88 6.83 27.78 12.74
N ARG A 89 5.84 27.69 11.84
CA ARG A 89 5.18 26.43 11.44
C ARG A 89 5.18 26.27 9.93
N MET A 90 5.51 25.07 9.47
CA MET A 90 5.42 24.66 8.06
C MET A 90 4.31 23.64 7.90
N TYR A 91 3.35 23.93 7.04
CA TYR A 91 2.23 23.04 6.72
C TYR A 91 2.54 22.29 5.44
N TYR A 92 2.38 20.97 5.48
CA TYR A 92 2.67 20.08 4.38
C TYR A 92 1.44 19.27 4.00
N VAL A 93 1.39 18.90 2.72
CA VAL A 93 0.44 17.94 2.17
C VAL A 93 1.25 16.74 1.67
N SER A 94 0.98 15.58 2.25
CA SER A 94 1.52 14.28 1.84
C SER A 94 0.50 13.57 0.98
N SER A 95 0.92 13.12 -0.20
CA SER A 95 0.11 12.27 -1.07
C SER A 95 0.70 10.86 -1.07
N LEU A 96 -0.13 9.87 -0.78
CA LEU A 96 0.22 8.45 -0.80
C LEU A 96 -0.82 7.68 -1.61
N ARG A 97 -0.41 6.57 -2.23
CA ARG A 97 -1.34 5.60 -2.81
C ARG A 97 -1.23 4.28 -2.07
N LEU A 98 -2.31 3.86 -1.41
CA LEU A 98 -2.42 2.51 -0.90
C LEU A 98 -2.79 1.58 -2.07
N VAL A 99 -1.99 0.55 -2.30
CA VAL A 99 -2.24 -0.50 -3.29
C VAL A 99 -2.57 -1.78 -2.54
N CYS A 100 -3.67 -2.42 -2.92
CA CYS A 100 -4.17 -3.63 -2.29
C CYS A 100 -4.41 -4.72 -3.33
N TRP A 101 -3.85 -5.89 -3.08
CA TRP A 101 -4.13 -7.13 -3.80
C TRP A 101 -4.81 -8.12 -2.86
N LEU A 102 -5.81 -8.84 -3.37
CA LEU A 102 -6.68 -9.74 -2.61
C LEU A 102 -6.79 -11.08 -3.31
N ASN A 103 -6.86 -12.14 -2.51
CA ASN A 103 -7.24 -13.48 -2.91
C ASN A 103 -8.56 -13.82 -2.24
N LEU A 104 -9.67 -13.54 -2.95
CA LEU A 104 -11.01 -13.65 -2.38
C LEU A 104 -11.35 -15.08 -1.98
N GLN A 105 -10.82 -16.07 -2.71
CA GLN A 105 -11.01 -17.48 -2.38
C GLN A 105 -10.47 -17.79 -0.98
N LEU A 106 -9.22 -17.42 -0.68
CA LEU A 106 -8.65 -17.68 0.66
C LEU A 106 -9.34 -16.88 1.76
N ILE A 107 -9.76 -15.65 1.48
CA ILE A 107 -10.45 -14.81 2.47
C ILE A 107 -11.85 -15.38 2.78
N GLN A 108 -12.56 -15.89 1.77
CA GLN A 108 -13.90 -16.44 1.92
C GLN A 108 -13.91 -17.84 2.55
N ASP A 109 -12.94 -18.70 2.18
CA ASP A 109 -12.83 -20.08 2.68
C ASP A 109 -12.58 -20.16 4.20
N GLU A 110 -11.97 -19.12 4.80
CA GLU A 110 -11.76 -19.03 6.25
C GLU A 110 -12.99 -18.53 7.04
N GLY A 111 -14.11 -18.27 6.37
CA GLY A 111 -15.39 -18.03 7.02
C GLY A 111 -15.58 -16.63 7.61
N CYS A 112 -14.84 -15.62 7.15
CA CYS A 112 -14.98 -14.25 7.64
C CYS A 112 -16.23 -13.52 7.11
N ILE A 113 -16.83 -13.95 5.99
CA ILE A 113 -18.08 -13.35 5.50
C ILE A 113 -19.00 -14.44 4.91
N LYS A 114 -19.79 -15.09 5.78
CA LYS A 114 -20.68 -16.20 5.41
C LYS A 114 -21.92 -15.78 4.62
N ASP A 115 -22.17 -14.48 4.48
CA ASP A 115 -23.37 -13.92 3.84
C ASP A 115 -23.09 -13.12 2.55
N VAL A 116 -21.84 -13.10 2.05
CA VAL A 116 -21.54 -12.54 0.71
C VAL A 116 -21.70 -13.65 -0.33
N THR A 117 -22.95 -14.03 -0.57
CA THR A 117 -23.36 -14.78 -1.76
C THR A 117 -23.47 -13.83 -2.94
N GLY A 118 -22.38 -13.71 -3.71
CA GLY A 118 -22.29 -12.88 -4.91
C GLY A 118 -20.83 -12.58 -5.23
N CYS A 119 -20.53 -11.99 -6.40
CA CYS A 119 -19.22 -11.40 -6.67
C CYS A 119 -18.77 -10.58 -5.45
N GLY A 120 -17.87 -11.13 -4.62
CA GLY A 120 -17.39 -10.47 -3.42
C GLY A 120 -16.58 -9.26 -3.83
N THR A 121 -17.22 -8.08 -3.84
CA THR A 121 -16.58 -6.88 -4.36
C THR A 121 -15.49 -6.45 -3.40
N SER A 122 -14.31 -6.14 -3.92
CA SER A 122 -13.26 -5.35 -3.23
C SER A 122 -13.78 -4.15 -2.44
N GLY A 123 -14.98 -3.63 -2.76
CA GLY A 123 -15.67 -2.56 -2.05
C GLY A 123 -15.87 -2.76 -0.55
N ASP A 124 -16.19 -3.97 -0.08
CA ASP A 124 -16.37 -4.20 1.37
C ASP A 124 -15.04 -4.03 2.11
N TYR A 125 -13.95 -4.56 1.55
CA TYR A 125 -12.60 -4.39 2.10
C TYR A 125 -12.12 -2.94 2.01
N VAL A 126 -12.50 -2.19 0.96
CA VAL A 126 -12.26 -0.74 0.87
C VAL A 126 -12.94 -0.01 2.04
N ILE A 127 -14.20 -0.34 2.33
CA ILE A 127 -14.96 0.27 3.43
C ILE A 127 -14.30 -0.05 4.78
N GLU A 128 -13.83 -1.27 5.00
CA GLU A 128 -13.12 -1.64 6.23
C GLU A 128 -11.83 -0.83 6.41
N VAL A 129 -11.02 -0.66 5.35
CA VAL A 129 -9.81 0.18 5.39
C VAL A 129 -10.16 1.63 5.73
N ILE A 130 -11.16 2.21 5.05
CA ILE A 130 -11.58 3.59 5.28
C ILE A 130 -12.05 3.78 6.74
N LYS A 131 -12.81 2.84 7.29
CA LYS A 131 -13.31 2.92 8.68
C LYS A 131 -12.20 2.88 9.73
N LYS A 132 -11.04 2.33 9.40
CA LYS A 132 -9.90 2.22 10.33
C LYS A 132 -9.09 3.52 10.44
N PHE A 133 -9.18 4.42 9.46
CA PHE A 133 -8.41 5.66 9.51
C PHE A 133 -8.94 6.63 10.56
N ASN A 134 -8.01 7.27 11.28
CA ASN A 134 -8.35 8.33 12.21
C ASN A 134 -8.49 9.68 11.49
N TYR A 135 -9.73 10.12 11.31
CA TYR A 135 -10.06 11.41 10.68
C TYR A 135 -9.98 12.61 11.64
N VAL A 136 -9.83 12.37 12.93
CA VAL A 136 -9.65 13.44 13.93
C VAL A 136 -8.17 13.83 13.98
N PRO A 137 -7.82 15.13 13.95
CA PRO A 137 -6.43 15.56 14.01
C PRO A 137 -5.67 15.00 15.21
N PHE A 138 -4.45 14.53 14.99
CA PHE A 138 -3.61 13.93 16.03
C PHE A 138 -2.12 14.23 15.80
N ASP A 139 -1.30 14.04 16.84
CA ASP A 139 0.13 14.35 16.83
C ASP A 139 0.96 13.07 17.04
N VAL A 140 1.99 12.85 16.22
CA VAL A 140 2.89 11.68 16.32
C VAL A 140 4.30 12.02 15.87
N GLY A 141 5.30 11.66 16.67
CA GLY A 141 6.70 11.58 16.21
C GLY A 141 7.28 12.87 15.63
N GLY A 142 6.86 14.02 16.17
CA GLY A 142 7.26 15.36 15.71
C GLY A 142 6.44 15.94 14.55
N LEU A 143 5.42 15.20 14.08
CA LEU A 143 4.41 15.69 13.15
C LEU A 143 3.17 16.10 13.95
N TYR A 144 2.68 17.31 13.71
CA TYR A 144 1.56 17.90 14.44
C TYR A 144 0.35 18.10 13.54
N MET A 145 -0.85 18.07 14.11
CA MET A 145 -2.12 18.26 13.40
C MET A 145 -2.23 17.37 12.16
N ILE A 146 -1.84 16.10 12.29
CA ILE A 146 -1.98 15.10 11.23
C ILE A 146 -3.47 14.91 10.97
N MET A 147 -3.92 15.27 9.77
CA MET A 147 -5.30 15.15 9.34
C MET A 147 -5.35 14.34 8.05
N ILE A 148 -5.91 13.14 8.14
CA ILE A 148 -6.15 12.26 7.00
C ILE A 148 -7.41 12.74 6.27
N GLN A 149 -7.31 12.99 4.97
CA GLN A 149 -8.50 13.28 4.15
C GLN A 149 -9.20 11.98 3.77
N PRO A 150 -10.52 11.99 3.55
CA PRO A 150 -11.25 10.84 3.00
C PRO A 150 -10.54 10.30 1.75
N PRO A 151 -10.13 9.02 1.73
CA PRO A 151 -9.45 8.46 0.58
C PRO A 151 -10.34 8.45 -0.66
N SER A 152 -9.76 8.70 -1.83
CA SER A 152 -10.45 8.51 -3.11
C SER A 152 -10.05 7.17 -3.71
N GLN A 153 -11.02 6.42 -4.22
CA GLN A 153 -10.73 5.19 -4.93
C GLN A 153 -10.22 5.50 -6.33
N VAL A 154 -9.07 4.93 -6.67
CA VAL A 154 -8.50 5.01 -8.01
C VAL A 154 -9.30 4.10 -8.94
N GLU A 155 -9.51 4.55 -10.18
CA GLU A 155 -10.13 3.71 -11.21
C GLU A 155 -9.37 2.38 -11.33
N ARG A 156 -10.15 1.29 -11.40
CA ARG A 156 -9.59 -0.05 -11.47
C ARG A 156 -8.99 -0.27 -12.86
N SER A 157 -7.67 -0.30 -12.91
CA SER A 157 -6.91 -0.56 -14.14
C SER A 157 -5.67 -1.38 -13.83
N VAL A 158 -5.21 -2.14 -14.83
CA VAL A 158 -3.92 -2.85 -14.81
C VAL A 158 -2.75 -1.88 -14.58
N GLU A 159 -2.93 -0.60 -14.90
CA GLU A 159 -1.95 0.45 -14.69
C GLU A 159 -1.52 0.62 -13.23
N ILE A 160 -2.37 0.20 -12.27
CA ILE A 160 -2.03 0.21 -10.83
C ILE A 160 -0.74 -0.59 -10.57
N PHE A 161 -0.52 -1.66 -11.32
CA PHE A 161 0.64 -2.54 -11.15
C PHE A 161 1.70 -2.38 -12.25
N SER A 162 1.48 -1.49 -13.22
CA SER A 162 2.37 -1.29 -14.38
C SER A 162 3.82 -0.95 -14.04
N LYS A 163 4.09 -0.45 -12.83
CA LYS A 163 5.44 -0.18 -12.31
C LYS A 163 6.22 -1.45 -11.96
N TYR A 164 5.55 -2.59 -11.88
CA TYR A 164 6.11 -3.84 -11.38
C TYR A 164 6.00 -4.93 -12.43
N SER A 165 7.04 -5.78 -12.49
CA SER A 165 7.11 -6.89 -13.43
C SER A 165 6.53 -8.15 -12.79
N TYR A 166 5.25 -8.11 -12.47
CA TYR A 166 4.52 -9.30 -12.06
C TYR A 166 4.36 -10.24 -13.26
N ASN A 167 4.45 -11.54 -13.01
CA ASN A 167 4.28 -12.53 -14.07
C ASN A 167 2.79 -12.76 -14.35
N GLU A 168 2.12 -11.71 -14.82
CA GLU A 168 0.67 -11.68 -15.05
C GLU A 168 0.23 -12.70 -16.11
N GLU A 169 1.02 -12.86 -17.18
CA GLU A 169 0.75 -13.80 -18.27
C GLU A 169 0.69 -15.26 -17.78
N ALA A 170 1.48 -15.60 -16.77
CA ALA A 170 1.50 -16.95 -16.21
C ALA A 170 0.51 -17.17 -15.07
N LEU A 171 0.09 -16.10 -14.37
CA LEU A 171 -0.54 -16.24 -13.04
C LEU A 171 -1.90 -15.55 -12.91
N GLN A 172 -2.31 -14.74 -13.88
CA GLN A 172 -3.64 -14.13 -13.96
C GLN A 172 -4.10 -13.45 -12.66
N TYR A 173 -3.18 -12.82 -11.93
CA TYR A 173 -3.43 -12.24 -10.61
C TYR A 173 -4.39 -11.06 -10.57
N LEU A 174 -4.91 -10.62 -11.71
CA LEU A 174 -5.91 -9.57 -11.86
C LEU A 174 -7.30 -10.11 -12.22
N LEU A 175 -7.43 -11.42 -12.40
CA LEU A 175 -8.67 -12.12 -12.69
C LEU A 175 -9.16 -12.89 -11.47
N PHE A 176 -10.46 -13.15 -11.43
CA PHE A 176 -11.09 -13.96 -10.39
C PHE A 176 -10.35 -15.31 -10.23
N PRO A 177 -10.06 -15.77 -8.99
CA PRO A 177 -10.57 -15.31 -7.69
C PRO A 177 -9.80 -14.15 -7.05
N PHE A 178 -8.85 -13.55 -7.77
CA PHE A 178 -8.09 -12.42 -7.28
C PHE A 178 -8.80 -11.10 -7.57
N ASP A 179 -8.63 -10.15 -6.66
CA ASP A 179 -9.18 -8.80 -6.81
C ASP A 179 -8.15 -7.78 -6.33
N TYR A 180 -8.34 -6.52 -6.71
CA TYR A 180 -7.43 -5.44 -6.33
C TYR A 180 -8.14 -4.10 -6.30
N PHE A 181 -7.59 -3.20 -5.49
CA PHE A 181 -8.02 -1.80 -5.46
C PHE A 181 -6.85 -0.90 -5.09
N SER A 182 -7.05 0.41 -5.28
CA SER A 182 -6.10 1.41 -4.81
C SER A 182 -6.84 2.63 -4.28
N LEU A 183 -6.29 3.21 -3.22
CA LEU A 183 -6.82 4.41 -2.59
C LEU A 183 -5.74 5.50 -2.62
N ASP A 184 -6.06 6.65 -3.17
CA ASP A 184 -5.25 7.85 -3.04
C ASP A 184 -5.62 8.54 -1.72
N ILE A 185 -4.60 8.75 -0.87
CA ILE A 185 -4.74 9.27 0.48
C ILE A 185 -3.93 10.56 0.58
N GLU A 186 -4.64 11.66 0.86
CA GLU A 186 -4.01 12.93 1.21
C GLU A 186 -3.95 13.06 2.74
N THR A 187 -2.77 13.42 3.26
CA THR A 187 -2.59 13.71 4.69
C THR A 187 -1.97 15.09 4.85
N ARG A 188 -2.62 15.94 5.64
CA ARG A 188 -2.12 17.27 5.99
C ARG A 188 -1.45 17.21 7.34
N PHE A 189 -0.30 17.84 7.49
CA PHE A 189 0.42 17.85 8.77
C PHE A 189 1.29 19.09 8.89
N THR A 190 1.71 19.39 10.11
CA THR A 190 2.52 20.56 10.46
C THR A 190 3.83 20.12 11.09
N ILE A 191 4.92 20.78 10.70
CA ILE A 191 6.23 20.65 11.35
C ILE A 191 6.57 22.02 11.97
N PRO A 192 6.86 22.10 13.29
CA PRO A 192 7.41 23.31 13.87
C PRO A 192 8.84 23.50 13.37
N CYS A 193 9.17 24.70 12.94
CA CYS A 193 10.55 25.09 12.73
C CYS A 193 11.24 25.08 14.11
N LEU A 194 12.41 24.44 14.22
CA LEU A 194 13.17 24.49 15.46
C LEU A 194 13.61 25.95 15.71
N THR A 195 13.22 26.50 16.86
CA THR A 195 13.85 27.70 17.45
C THR A 195 15.16 27.31 18.13
#